data_AF-A0A8T5A1F7-F1
#
_entry.id   AF-A0A8T5A1F7-F1
#
_cell.length_a   1.000
_cell.length_b   1.000
_cell.length_c   1.000
_cell.angle_alpha   90.00
_cell.angle_beta   90.00
_cell.angle_gamma   90.00
#
_symmetry.space_group_name_H-M   'P 1'
#
loop_
_entity.id
_entity.type
_entity.pdbx_description
1 polymer ?
#
loop_
_entity_poly.entity_id
_entity_poly.type
_entity_poly.pdbx_seq_one_letter_code
_entity_poly.pdbx_strand_id
1 'polypeptide(L)'
;MTAQKAMTQLTLDPGNPPDWGCHPALGEEDLRSFGLAKHSETTRDAYVLDPDKVSRLSGPSNLAISPSRAAELLNLRGSYGFRLELRQALDVNVTRISASEFIVTVSTPLGSTPVAGANVTAAMYLYEGGFKALEPMGGAARTGVDGRCTLGFEEAEAETGIIFLVVDHRGLRTVKVIPVGSRAERARLLSDRLILGGDMELAGEALEIIPTYSDGVSALLTLTQAISRVEAAHYRLGYLEPGAEAVLAVSMDGSKLFYAPRVEELTYSTMEGENPNPFSYSLERSVVIGGSIYTLRLYIWRMTW
;
A
#
# COMPACT_ATOMS: atom_id res chain seq x y z
N MET A 1 21.67 -21.54 -0.24
CA MET A 1 22.21 -20.61 -1.27
C MET A 1 21.11 -20.04 -2.17
N THR A 2 20.19 -20.85 -2.69
CA THR A 2 19.10 -20.41 -3.60
C THR A 2 18.21 -19.31 -3.00
N ALA A 3 17.72 -19.48 -1.77
CA ALA A 3 16.84 -18.50 -1.14
C ALA A 3 17.51 -17.14 -0.93
N GLN A 4 18.78 -17.12 -0.56
CA GLN A 4 19.53 -15.88 -0.37
C GLN A 4 19.77 -15.15 -1.70
N LYS A 5 20.05 -15.89 -2.78
CA LYS A 5 20.15 -15.32 -4.14
C LYS A 5 18.81 -14.71 -4.58
N ALA A 6 17.71 -15.44 -4.40
CA ALA A 6 16.37 -14.95 -4.73
C ALA A 6 16.01 -13.69 -3.91
N MET A 7 16.21 -13.70 -2.59
CA MET A 7 15.99 -12.53 -1.74
C MET A 7 16.84 -11.32 -2.17
N THR A 8 18.11 -11.56 -2.53
CA THR A 8 19.01 -10.50 -3.02
C THR A 8 18.50 -9.91 -4.33
N GLN A 9 18.10 -10.76 -5.29
CA GLN A 9 17.53 -10.32 -6.56
C GLN A 9 16.24 -9.53 -6.34
N LEU A 10 15.32 -10.02 -5.50
CA LEU A 10 14.07 -9.32 -5.19
C LEU A 10 14.30 -7.92 -4.62
N THR A 11 15.26 -7.78 -3.69
CA THR A 11 15.41 -6.55 -2.89
C THR A 11 16.44 -5.55 -3.42
N LEU A 12 17.33 -5.98 -4.31
CA LEU A 12 18.43 -5.14 -4.83
C LEU A 12 18.49 -5.05 -6.36
N ASP A 13 17.76 -5.89 -7.09
CA ASP A 13 17.66 -5.82 -8.56
C ASP A 13 16.38 -5.06 -8.95
N PRO A 14 16.45 -4.03 -9.82
CA PRO A 14 15.26 -3.37 -10.35
C PRO A 14 14.52 -4.24 -11.38
N GLY A 15 15.10 -5.31 -11.89
CA GLY A 15 14.55 -6.07 -13.01
C GLY A 15 14.92 -5.47 -14.37
N ASN A 16 14.40 -6.07 -15.43
CA ASN A 16 14.67 -5.65 -16.80
C ASN A 16 13.40 -5.80 -17.67
N PRO A 17 12.85 -4.70 -18.21
CA PRO A 17 13.32 -3.32 -18.06
C PRO A 17 13.18 -2.80 -16.61
N PRO A 18 14.03 -1.88 -16.14
CA PRO A 18 14.11 -1.52 -14.71
C PRO A 18 12.89 -0.76 -14.18
N ASP A 19 12.07 -0.21 -15.05
CA ASP A 19 10.87 0.60 -14.79
C ASP A 19 9.57 -0.16 -15.13
N TRP A 20 9.64 -1.49 -15.21
CA TRP A 20 8.49 -2.32 -15.61
C TRP A 20 7.24 -2.10 -14.74
N GLY A 21 7.40 -1.68 -13.48
CA GLY A 21 6.30 -1.43 -12.55
C GLY A 21 5.31 -0.37 -13.04
N CYS A 22 5.81 0.77 -13.53
CA CYS A 22 4.98 1.93 -13.86
C CYS A 22 4.51 1.95 -15.33
N HIS A 23 4.91 0.95 -16.14
CA HIS A 23 4.58 0.86 -17.57
C HIS A 23 3.43 -0.12 -17.82
N PRO A 24 2.19 0.35 -17.99
CA PRO A 24 1.02 -0.51 -18.18
C PRO A 24 0.99 -1.25 -19.52
N ALA A 25 1.86 -0.86 -20.47
CA ALA A 25 2.00 -1.55 -21.74
C ALA A 25 2.93 -2.77 -21.68
N LEU A 26 3.72 -2.92 -20.61
CA LEU A 26 4.64 -4.04 -20.45
C LEU A 26 3.95 -5.21 -19.76
N GLY A 27 3.88 -6.34 -20.44
CA GLY A 27 3.33 -7.60 -19.95
C GLY A 27 4.36 -8.47 -19.21
N GLU A 28 3.95 -9.68 -18.86
CA GLU A 28 4.82 -10.65 -18.18
C GLU A 28 5.89 -11.24 -19.12
N GLU A 29 5.61 -11.21 -20.43
CA GLU A 29 6.45 -11.65 -21.54
C GLU A 29 7.61 -10.70 -21.84
N ASP A 30 7.44 -9.41 -21.55
CA ASP A 30 8.47 -8.39 -21.78
C ASP A 30 9.58 -8.42 -20.71
N LEU A 31 9.29 -9.01 -19.55
CA LEU A 31 10.22 -9.12 -18.43
C LEU A 31 11.33 -10.12 -18.73
N ARG A 32 12.57 -9.64 -18.67
CA ARG A 32 13.80 -10.46 -18.81
C ARG A 32 14.45 -10.80 -17.47
N SER A 33 14.25 -9.96 -16.47
CA SER A 33 14.61 -10.26 -15.08
C SER A 33 13.54 -9.71 -14.14
N PHE A 34 13.30 -10.45 -13.05
CA PHE A 34 12.36 -10.06 -12.01
C PHE A 34 13.12 -9.49 -10.82
N GLY A 35 12.67 -8.32 -10.36
CA GLY A 35 13.25 -7.61 -9.24
C GLY A 35 12.30 -6.49 -8.80
N LEU A 36 12.22 -6.23 -7.50
CA LEU A 36 11.29 -5.26 -6.92
C LEU A 36 11.99 -3.97 -6.49
N ALA A 37 13.32 -3.90 -6.58
CA ALA A 37 14.04 -2.72 -6.13
C ALA A 37 13.61 -1.49 -6.93
N LYS A 38 13.54 -0.35 -6.25
CA LYS A 38 13.29 0.94 -6.88
C LYS A 38 14.44 1.24 -7.84
N HIS A 39 14.10 1.58 -9.08
CA HIS A 39 15.09 2.10 -10.01
C HIS A 39 15.38 3.57 -9.68
N SER A 40 16.65 3.91 -9.60
CA SER A 40 17.12 5.28 -9.47
C SER A 40 18.41 5.41 -10.28
N GLU A 41 18.49 6.48 -11.06
CA GLU A 41 19.64 6.77 -11.91
C GLU A 41 20.84 7.28 -11.08
N THR A 42 20.59 7.84 -9.90
CA THR A 42 21.59 8.62 -9.14
C THR A 42 21.95 8.01 -7.79
N THR A 43 21.06 7.27 -7.13
CA THR A 43 21.29 6.66 -5.81
C THR A 43 20.77 5.23 -5.75
N ARG A 44 21.63 4.28 -5.38
CA ARG A 44 21.19 2.92 -5.06
C ARG A 44 20.75 2.88 -3.60
N ASP A 45 19.45 3.02 -3.38
CA ASP A 45 18.88 2.84 -2.05
C ASP A 45 18.61 1.35 -1.82
N ALA A 46 19.49 0.71 -1.05
CA ALA A 46 19.34 -0.70 -0.73
C ALA A 46 18.04 -0.92 0.05
N TYR A 47 17.31 -1.99 -0.29
CA TYR A 47 16.06 -2.39 0.37
C TYR A 47 14.90 -1.39 0.23
N VAL A 48 14.97 -0.48 -0.74
CA VAL A 48 13.82 0.34 -1.15
C VAL A 48 13.17 -0.34 -2.35
N LEU A 49 11.90 -0.74 -2.21
CA LEU A 49 11.16 -1.36 -3.30
C LEU A 49 10.31 -0.33 -4.04
N ASP A 50 10.07 -0.61 -5.31
CA ASP A 50 9.19 0.16 -6.17
C ASP A 50 7.72 -0.17 -5.85
N PRO A 51 6.91 0.81 -5.42
CA PRO A 51 5.51 0.59 -5.11
C PRO A 51 4.71 0.08 -6.31
N ASP A 52 5.00 0.54 -7.54
CA ASP A 52 4.26 0.13 -8.72
C ASP A 52 4.54 -1.34 -9.07
N LYS A 53 5.79 -1.79 -8.90
CA LYS A 53 6.15 -3.22 -9.07
C LYS A 53 5.45 -4.11 -8.06
N VAL A 54 5.39 -3.65 -6.81
CA VAL A 54 4.73 -4.36 -5.70
C VAL A 54 3.23 -4.46 -5.96
N SER A 55 2.59 -3.37 -6.38
CA SER A 55 1.16 -3.34 -6.72
C SER A 55 0.80 -4.25 -7.90
N ARG A 56 1.72 -4.48 -8.83
CA ARG A 56 1.55 -5.45 -9.92
C ARG A 56 1.61 -6.92 -9.46
N LEU A 57 2.05 -7.25 -8.25
CA LEU A 57 2.02 -8.64 -7.76
C LEU A 57 0.60 -9.11 -7.44
N SER A 58 -0.29 -8.18 -7.08
CA SER A 58 -1.72 -8.40 -6.81
C SER A 58 -2.63 -7.64 -7.79
N GLY A 59 -2.07 -7.23 -8.93
CA GLY A 59 -2.72 -6.41 -9.95
C GLY A 59 -3.86 -7.13 -10.69
N PRO A 60 -4.62 -6.42 -11.55
CA PRO A 60 -5.57 -7.07 -12.44
C PRO A 60 -4.84 -7.99 -13.42
N SER A 61 -5.50 -9.05 -13.92
CA SER A 61 -4.84 -10.15 -14.65
C SER A 61 -4.01 -9.72 -15.85
N ASN A 62 -4.35 -8.62 -16.51
CA ASN A 62 -3.63 -8.07 -17.66
C ASN A 62 -2.35 -7.29 -17.30
N LEU A 63 -2.20 -6.88 -16.04
CA LEU A 63 -1.04 -6.14 -15.54
C LEU A 63 -0.26 -6.94 -14.50
N ALA A 64 -0.84 -8.01 -13.97
CA ALA A 64 -0.21 -8.83 -12.96
C ALA A 64 0.91 -9.69 -13.53
N ILE A 65 1.98 -9.88 -12.75
CA ILE A 65 3.02 -10.85 -13.08
C ILE A 65 2.66 -12.17 -12.42
N SER A 66 2.47 -13.24 -13.20
CA SER A 66 2.09 -14.53 -12.61
C SER A 66 3.20 -15.08 -11.70
N PRO A 67 2.87 -15.72 -10.55
CA PRO A 67 3.86 -16.34 -9.67
C PRO A 67 4.77 -17.33 -10.39
N SER A 68 4.22 -18.06 -11.37
CA SER A 68 4.97 -18.98 -12.24
C SER A 68 6.03 -18.24 -13.08
N ARG A 69 5.68 -17.09 -13.67
CA ARG A 69 6.63 -16.27 -14.42
C ARG A 69 7.72 -15.70 -13.52
N ALA A 70 7.36 -15.19 -12.34
CA ALA A 70 8.34 -14.73 -11.36
C ALA A 70 9.29 -15.86 -10.91
N ALA A 71 8.78 -17.08 -10.71
CA ALA A 71 9.61 -18.25 -10.36
C ALA A 71 10.65 -18.57 -11.44
N GLU A 72 10.27 -18.45 -12.72
CA GLU A 72 11.19 -18.62 -13.84
C GLU A 72 12.30 -17.56 -13.83
N LEU A 73 11.92 -16.29 -13.69
CA LEU A 73 12.86 -15.17 -13.68
C LEU A 73 13.77 -15.12 -12.45
N LEU A 74 13.38 -15.80 -11.37
CA LEU A 74 14.19 -16.04 -10.17
C LEU A 74 15.04 -17.32 -10.27
N ASN A 75 15.01 -18.02 -11.41
CA ASN A 75 15.70 -19.30 -11.63
C ASN A 75 15.28 -20.39 -10.63
N LEU A 76 14.01 -20.41 -10.23
CA LEU A 76 13.43 -21.40 -9.31
C LEU A 76 12.63 -22.50 -10.04
N ARG A 77 12.28 -22.26 -11.30
CA ARG A 77 11.39 -23.12 -12.10
C ARG A 77 11.82 -24.59 -12.10
N GLY A 78 10.84 -25.48 -11.91
CA GLY A 78 11.01 -26.94 -11.98
C GLY A 78 11.64 -27.59 -10.74
N SER A 79 12.24 -26.83 -9.84
CA SER A 79 12.89 -27.36 -8.62
C SER A 79 12.28 -26.82 -7.34
N TYR A 80 11.85 -25.56 -7.34
CA TYR A 80 11.37 -24.86 -6.14
C TYR A 80 10.09 -24.09 -6.40
N GLY A 81 9.22 -24.07 -5.39
CA GLY A 81 8.13 -23.11 -5.27
C GLY A 81 8.52 -22.01 -4.30
N PHE A 82 7.83 -20.88 -4.37
CA PHE A 82 8.06 -19.79 -3.44
C PHE A 82 6.77 -19.04 -3.08
N ARG A 83 6.84 -18.37 -1.93
CA ARG A 83 5.83 -17.42 -1.45
C ARG A 83 6.53 -16.17 -0.94
N LEU A 84 6.02 -15.01 -1.36
CA LEU A 84 6.35 -13.71 -0.82
C LEU A 84 5.21 -13.23 0.04
N GLU A 85 5.54 -12.77 1.24
CA GLU A 85 4.64 -12.01 2.09
C GLU A 85 5.23 -10.63 2.34
N LEU A 86 4.43 -9.61 2.12
CA LEU A 86 4.74 -8.25 2.50
C LEU A 86 3.79 -7.85 3.63
N ARG A 87 4.34 -7.53 4.79
CA ARG A 87 3.58 -7.14 5.99
C ARG A 87 4.11 -5.83 6.55
N GLN A 88 3.25 -4.96 7.05
CA GLN A 88 3.70 -3.72 7.67
C GLN A 88 4.47 -4.00 8.96
N ALA A 89 5.41 -3.13 9.29
CA ALA A 89 6.21 -3.26 10.51
C ALA A 89 5.40 -3.03 11.80
N LEU A 90 4.27 -2.34 11.70
CA LEU A 90 3.30 -2.16 12.78
C LEU A 90 1.95 -2.69 12.31
N ASP A 91 1.27 -3.46 13.16
CA ASP A 91 -0.11 -3.85 12.95
C ASP A 91 -1.01 -2.78 13.54
N VAL A 92 -1.73 -2.09 12.66
CA VAL A 92 -2.56 -0.92 12.98
C VAL A 92 -4.00 -1.24 12.62
N ASN A 93 -4.85 -1.28 13.64
CA ASN A 93 -6.28 -1.50 13.49
C ASN A 93 -7.07 -0.28 13.97
N VAL A 94 -8.14 0.06 13.26
CA VAL A 94 -9.01 1.18 13.60
C VAL A 94 -10.44 0.68 13.75
N THR A 95 -11.00 0.89 14.94
CA THR A 95 -12.36 0.48 15.27
C THR A 95 -13.22 1.71 15.53
N ARG A 96 -14.36 1.80 14.86
CA ARG A 96 -15.33 2.88 15.08
C ARG A 96 -16.10 2.65 16.37
N ILE A 97 -16.10 3.64 17.27
CA ILE A 97 -16.90 3.64 18.51
C ILE A 97 -18.25 4.33 18.25
N SER A 98 -18.20 5.49 17.59
CA SER A 98 -19.37 6.33 17.31
C SER A 98 -19.25 7.00 15.94
N ALA A 99 -20.15 7.91 15.59
CA ALA A 99 -20.10 8.62 14.32
C ALA A 99 -18.73 9.31 14.10
N SER A 100 -18.23 9.94 15.16
CA SER A 100 -17.03 10.78 15.16
C SER A 100 -15.84 10.20 15.91
N GLU A 101 -15.99 9.09 16.64
CA GLU A 101 -14.95 8.58 17.54
C GLU A 101 -14.44 7.19 17.11
N PHE A 102 -13.12 7.04 17.11
CA PHE A 102 -12.42 5.85 16.64
C PHE A 102 -11.31 5.47 17.63
N ILE A 103 -11.14 4.18 17.89
CA ILE A 103 -9.97 3.63 18.60
C ILE A 103 -8.96 3.17 17.56
N VAL A 104 -7.75 3.69 17.65
CA VAL A 104 -6.57 3.16 16.96
C VAL A 104 -5.84 2.24 17.93
N THR A 105 -5.62 1.00 17.51
CA THR A 105 -4.78 0.03 18.21
C THR A 105 -3.52 -0.21 17.39
N VAL A 106 -2.36 -0.04 18.02
CA VAL A 106 -1.04 -0.28 17.43
C VAL A 106 -0.37 -1.42 18.17
N SER A 107 0.09 -2.41 17.42
CA SER A 107 0.81 -3.58 17.95
C SER A 107 1.95 -4.00 17.04
N THR A 108 2.84 -4.84 17.56
CA THR A 108 3.86 -5.51 16.73
C THR A 108 3.18 -6.42 15.71
N PRO A 109 3.86 -6.79 14.60
CA PRO A 109 3.29 -7.69 13.62
C PRO A 109 2.73 -8.97 14.26
N LEU A 110 1.60 -9.45 13.76
CA LEU A 110 0.80 -10.57 14.31
C LEU A 110 0.05 -10.25 15.62
N GLY A 111 -0.21 -8.98 15.94
CA GLY A 111 -1.06 -8.57 17.06
C GLY A 111 -0.54 -8.94 18.45
N SER A 112 0.72 -9.35 18.56
CA SER A 112 1.23 -10.09 19.73
C SER A 112 1.60 -9.20 20.91
N THR A 113 2.02 -7.96 20.67
CA THR A 113 2.46 -7.03 21.72
C THR A 113 1.96 -5.61 21.42
N PRO A 114 1.23 -4.96 22.34
CA PRO A 114 0.84 -3.57 22.19
C PRO A 114 2.05 -2.63 22.11
N VAL A 115 1.98 -1.62 21.24
CA VAL A 115 3.06 -0.64 21.06
C VAL A 115 2.66 0.67 21.73
N ALA A 116 3.28 0.95 22.88
CA ALA A 116 3.05 2.16 23.66
C ALA A 116 3.85 3.36 23.14
N GLY A 117 3.27 4.56 23.22
CA GLY A 117 3.91 5.82 22.88
C GLY A 117 4.16 6.04 21.39
N ALA A 118 3.50 5.29 20.50
CA ALA A 118 3.48 5.56 19.07
C ALA A 118 2.72 6.85 18.79
N ASN A 119 3.26 7.70 17.91
CA ASN A 119 2.62 8.92 17.46
C ASN A 119 1.64 8.57 16.35
N VAL A 120 0.42 9.09 16.44
CA VAL A 120 -0.67 8.82 15.52
C VAL A 120 -1.18 10.14 14.96
N THR A 121 -0.93 10.36 13.67
CA THR A 121 -1.48 11.49 12.91
C THR A 121 -2.57 10.95 11.99
N ALA A 122 -3.72 11.59 11.95
CA ALA A 122 -4.81 11.19 11.09
C ALA A 122 -5.51 12.40 10.46
N ALA A 123 -6.19 12.18 9.34
CA ALA A 123 -7.23 13.07 8.84
C ALA A 123 -8.38 12.21 8.28
N MET A 124 -9.60 12.70 8.47
CA MET A 124 -10.79 12.11 7.85
C MET A 124 -11.21 12.96 6.66
N TYR A 125 -11.29 12.33 5.49
CA TYR A 125 -11.71 12.97 4.25
C TYR A 125 -13.16 12.61 3.95
N LEU A 126 -13.98 13.63 3.82
CA LEU A 126 -15.41 13.55 3.48
C LEU A 126 -15.65 14.18 2.12
N TYR A 127 -16.77 13.82 1.49
CA TYR A 127 -17.25 14.51 0.30
C TYR A 127 -18.68 15.01 0.49
N GLU A 128 -18.85 16.34 0.49
CA GLU A 128 -20.14 17.03 0.63
C GLU A 128 -20.17 18.23 -0.33
N GLY A 129 -20.39 17.96 -1.62
CA GLY A 129 -20.28 19.00 -2.67
C GLY A 129 -18.85 19.52 -2.89
N GLY A 130 -17.87 18.79 -2.36
CA GLY A 130 -16.44 19.09 -2.36
C GLY A 130 -15.74 18.27 -1.28
N PHE A 131 -14.44 18.08 -1.41
CA PHE A 131 -13.68 17.37 -0.38
C PHE A 131 -13.47 18.25 0.85
N LYS A 132 -13.79 17.71 2.04
CA LYS A 132 -13.50 18.31 3.34
C LYS A 132 -12.54 17.39 4.10
N ALA A 133 -11.40 17.92 4.53
CA ALA A 133 -10.49 17.24 5.43
C ALA A 133 -10.77 17.67 6.88
N LEU A 134 -10.96 16.71 7.77
CA LEU A 134 -11.18 16.91 9.20
C LEU A 134 -9.97 16.39 9.97
N GLU A 135 -9.43 17.22 10.85
CA GLU A 135 -8.38 16.84 11.78
C GLU A 135 -8.99 16.28 13.08
N PRO A 136 -8.29 15.38 13.80
CA PRO A 136 -8.72 14.93 15.10
C PRO A 136 -8.77 16.05 16.13
N MET A 137 -9.83 16.07 16.95
CA MET A 137 -9.96 16.87 18.17
C MET A 137 -8.74 16.66 19.07
N GLY A 138 -8.04 17.75 19.40
CA GLY A 138 -6.83 17.70 20.22
C GLY A 138 -5.54 17.39 19.45
N GLY A 139 -5.59 17.24 18.12
CA GLY A 139 -4.43 17.06 17.26
C GLY A 139 -3.86 15.63 17.23
N ALA A 140 -2.55 15.51 17.05
CA ALA A 140 -1.87 14.22 17.00
C ALA A 140 -1.99 13.45 18.34
N ALA A 141 -2.43 12.20 18.27
CA ALA A 141 -2.60 11.33 19.43
C ALA A 141 -1.36 10.47 19.69
N ARG A 142 -1.22 9.94 20.91
CA ARG A 142 -0.18 8.96 21.27
C ARG A 142 -0.79 7.74 21.93
N THR A 143 -0.31 6.56 21.58
CA THR A 143 -0.81 5.32 22.17
C THR A 143 -0.42 5.19 23.64
N GLY A 144 -1.35 4.70 24.46
CA GLY A 144 -1.13 4.35 25.85
C GLY A 144 -0.32 3.06 26.01
N VAL A 145 -0.16 2.62 27.27
CA VAL A 145 0.55 1.36 27.61
C VAL A 145 -0.12 0.11 27.03
N ASP A 146 -1.41 0.20 26.72
CA ASP A 146 -2.22 -0.83 26.08
C ASP A 146 -2.17 -0.76 24.55
N GLY A 147 -1.32 0.11 23.99
CA GLY A 147 -1.16 0.31 22.55
C GLY A 147 -2.34 1.01 21.88
N ARG A 148 -3.25 1.64 22.64
CA ARG A 148 -4.44 2.28 22.11
C ARG A 148 -4.40 3.79 22.23
N CYS A 149 -5.01 4.48 21.29
CA CYS A 149 -5.42 5.88 21.43
C CYS A 149 -6.77 6.12 20.77
N THR A 150 -7.44 7.18 21.19
CA THR A 150 -8.72 7.59 20.63
C THR A 150 -8.52 8.77 19.69
N LEU A 151 -9.19 8.73 18.55
CA LEU A 151 -9.30 9.85 17.60
C LEU A 151 -10.77 10.27 17.56
N GLY A 152 -11.06 11.53 17.85
CA GLY A 152 -12.39 12.12 17.66
C GLY A 152 -12.34 13.14 16.54
N PHE A 153 -13.28 13.13 15.59
CA PHE A 153 -13.36 14.11 14.50
C PHE A 153 -14.59 15.00 14.69
N GLU A 154 -14.44 16.32 14.66
CA GLU A 154 -15.60 17.21 14.72
C GLU A 154 -16.50 17.01 13.49
N GLU A 155 -17.82 17.02 13.68
CA GLU A 155 -18.80 17.01 12.58
C GLU A 155 -18.73 15.80 11.63
N ALA A 156 -18.17 14.67 12.06
CA ALA A 156 -18.17 13.42 11.28
C ALA A 156 -19.53 12.70 11.35
N GLU A 157 -20.63 13.40 11.06
CA GLU A 157 -21.96 12.79 10.88
C GLU A 157 -22.09 12.07 9.53
N ALA A 158 -21.11 12.24 8.64
CA ALA A 158 -21.14 11.68 7.30
C ALA A 158 -21.26 10.14 7.30
N GLU A 159 -22.20 9.64 6.49
CA GLU A 159 -22.38 8.21 6.21
C GLU A 159 -21.18 7.60 5.47
N THR A 160 -20.30 8.40 4.88
CA THR A 160 -19.16 7.93 4.09
C THR A 160 -17.95 8.87 4.20
N GLY A 161 -16.77 8.30 4.41
CA GLY A 161 -15.51 9.03 4.45
C GLY A 161 -14.31 8.09 4.38
N ILE A 162 -13.11 8.64 4.33
CA ILE A 162 -11.86 7.89 4.38
C ILE A 162 -10.98 8.44 5.50
N ILE A 163 -10.54 7.58 6.41
CA ILE A 163 -9.50 7.95 7.37
C ILE A 163 -8.15 7.60 6.78
N PHE A 164 -7.31 8.62 6.63
CA PHE A 164 -5.90 8.44 6.34
C PHE A 164 -5.12 8.56 7.65
N LEU A 165 -4.30 7.55 7.96
CA LEU A 165 -3.62 7.40 9.24
C LEU A 165 -2.13 7.16 9.01
N VAL A 166 -1.29 7.90 9.74
CA VAL A 166 0.15 7.71 9.83
C VAL A 166 0.50 7.37 11.27
N VAL A 167 1.11 6.21 11.47
CA VAL A 167 1.65 5.79 12.75
C VAL A 167 3.16 5.81 12.67
N ASP A 168 3.79 6.54 13.59
CA ASP A 168 5.25 6.60 13.76
C ASP A 168 5.64 6.08 15.14
N HIS A 169 6.57 5.14 15.19
CA HIS A 169 7.18 4.68 16.43
C HIS A 169 8.67 4.41 16.25
N ARG A 170 9.51 5.29 16.82
CA ARG A 170 10.98 5.15 16.82
C ARG A 170 11.56 4.96 15.41
N GLY A 171 11.03 5.68 14.42
CA GLY A 171 11.44 5.59 13.03
C GLY A 171 10.76 4.48 12.23
N LEU A 172 9.92 3.64 12.85
CA LEU A 172 9.01 2.77 12.13
C LEU A 172 7.78 3.57 11.71
N ARG A 173 7.57 3.69 10.40
CA ARG A 173 6.40 4.36 9.83
C ARG A 173 5.46 3.35 9.18
N THR A 174 4.17 3.52 9.44
CA THR A 174 3.09 2.75 8.80
C THR A 174 1.96 3.69 8.42
N VAL A 175 1.51 3.58 7.17
CA VAL A 175 0.35 4.30 6.66
C VAL A 175 -0.83 3.34 6.50
N LYS A 176 -2.03 3.79 6.87
CA LYS A 176 -3.29 3.07 6.63
C LYS A 176 -4.32 4.01 6.01
N VAL A 177 -5.08 3.48 5.07
CA VAL A 177 -6.24 4.14 4.46
C VAL A 177 -7.45 3.28 4.78
N ILE A 178 -8.39 3.83 5.53
CA ILE A 178 -9.51 3.07 6.10
C ILE A 178 -10.82 3.67 5.62
N PRO A 179 -11.65 2.93 4.89
CA PRO A 179 -12.98 3.39 4.53
C PRO A 179 -13.87 3.46 5.77
N VAL A 180 -14.66 4.52 5.85
CA VAL A 180 -15.73 4.71 6.82
C VAL A 180 -17.03 4.74 6.04
N GLY A 181 -17.96 3.85 6.35
CA GLY A 181 -19.25 3.78 5.66
C GLY A 181 -19.30 2.83 4.46
N SER A 182 -20.48 2.71 3.86
CA SER A 182 -20.78 1.71 2.83
C SER A 182 -20.57 2.19 1.39
N ARG A 183 -20.42 3.51 1.17
CA ARG A 183 -20.23 4.09 -0.18
C ARG A 183 -18.77 4.33 -0.54
N ALA A 184 -17.85 3.98 0.37
CA ALA A 184 -16.42 4.01 0.10
C ALA A 184 -16.04 2.75 -0.69
N GLU A 185 -15.62 2.94 -1.94
CA GLU A 185 -15.20 1.84 -2.82
C GLU A 185 -13.70 1.89 -3.06
N ARG A 186 -13.08 0.73 -3.09
CA ARG A 186 -11.65 0.65 -3.30
C ARG A 186 -11.31 0.68 -4.78
N ALA A 187 -10.44 1.61 -5.15
CA ALA A 187 -9.78 1.66 -6.45
C ALA A 187 -8.32 1.18 -6.32
N ARG A 188 -7.64 1.04 -7.47
CA ARG A 188 -6.22 0.69 -7.55
C ARG A 188 -5.44 1.83 -8.16
N LEU A 189 -4.28 2.11 -7.59
CA LEU A 189 -3.35 3.10 -8.13
C LEU A 189 -2.17 2.35 -8.74
N LEU A 190 -1.88 2.63 -10.01
CA LEU A 190 -0.70 2.12 -10.71
C LEU A 190 -0.08 3.25 -11.51
N SER A 191 1.14 3.65 -11.15
CA SER A 191 1.76 4.87 -11.68
C SER A 191 0.81 6.06 -11.48
N ASP A 192 0.54 6.83 -12.53
CA ASP A 192 -0.41 7.94 -12.63
C ASP A 192 -1.86 7.50 -12.93
N ARG A 193 -2.16 6.19 -12.92
CA ARG A 193 -3.47 5.66 -13.29
C ARG A 193 -4.28 5.20 -12.09
N LEU A 194 -5.50 5.70 -12.01
CA LEU A 194 -6.53 5.23 -11.09
C LEU A 194 -7.44 4.24 -11.83
N ILE A 195 -7.54 3.01 -11.33
CA ILE A 195 -8.29 1.91 -11.93
C ILE A 195 -9.44 1.53 -10.99
N LEU A 196 -10.67 1.62 -11.49
CA LEU A 196 -11.90 1.33 -10.75
C LEU A 196 -12.33 -0.14 -10.95
N GLY A 197 -13.11 -0.68 -10.02
CA GLY A 197 -13.67 -2.04 -10.12
C GLY A 197 -14.84 -2.19 -11.09
N GLY A 198 -15.39 -1.08 -11.59
CA GLY A 198 -16.52 -1.05 -12.52
C GLY A 198 -16.53 0.21 -13.35
N ASP A 199 -17.39 0.23 -14.38
CA ASP A 199 -17.49 1.40 -15.26
C ASP A 199 -18.32 2.49 -14.58
N MET A 200 -17.62 3.47 -14.01
CA MET A 200 -18.21 4.64 -13.35
C MET A 200 -17.47 5.90 -13.79
N GLU A 201 -18.22 6.98 -13.98
CA GLU A 201 -17.67 8.31 -14.26
C GLU A 201 -17.23 9.00 -12.97
N LEU A 202 -16.08 9.69 -13.00
CA LEU A 202 -15.54 10.48 -11.89
C LEU A 202 -15.77 11.98 -12.10
N ALA A 203 -15.84 12.73 -10.99
CA ALA A 203 -16.13 14.17 -10.95
C ALA A 203 -15.02 15.10 -11.50
N GLY A 204 -14.01 14.56 -12.21
CA GLY A 204 -12.95 15.35 -12.87
C GLY A 204 -11.83 15.84 -11.94
N GLU A 205 -11.95 15.65 -10.63
CA GLU A 205 -10.91 15.94 -9.63
C GLU A 205 -10.58 14.71 -8.78
N ALA A 206 -9.33 14.64 -8.33
CA ALA A 206 -8.84 13.67 -7.36
C ALA A 206 -8.00 14.38 -6.29
N LEU A 207 -7.97 13.83 -5.08
CA LEU A 207 -7.07 14.27 -4.02
C LEU A 207 -5.91 13.31 -3.85
N GLU A 208 -4.70 13.84 -3.78
CA GLU A 208 -3.50 13.11 -3.37
C GLU A 208 -3.22 13.41 -1.91
N ILE A 209 -2.95 12.35 -1.14
CA ILE A 209 -2.61 12.46 0.28
C ILE A 209 -1.15 12.07 0.46
N ILE A 210 -0.36 13.01 0.97
CA ILE A 210 1.08 12.91 1.12
C ILE A 210 1.42 13.08 2.60
N PRO A 211 1.94 12.05 3.28
CA PRO A 211 2.49 12.21 4.60
C PRO A 211 3.82 12.97 4.50
N THR A 212 3.88 14.13 5.15
CA THR A 212 5.10 14.93 5.29
C THR A 212 5.65 14.76 6.70
N TYR A 213 6.94 15.01 6.87
CA TYR A 213 7.61 14.86 8.16
C TYR A 213 8.56 16.02 8.40
N SER A 214 8.30 16.77 9.46
CA SER A 214 9.17 17.85 9.93
C SER A 214 9.30 17.73 11.44
N ASP A 215 10.52 17.87 11.95
CA ASP A 215 10.82 17.98 13.39
C ASP A 215 10.23 16.87 14.28
N GLY A 216 10.17 15.63 13.78
CA GLY A 216 9.64 14.52 14.57
C GLY A 216 8.13 14.33 14.49
N VAL A 217 7.43 15.21 13.76
CA VAL A 217 5.97 15.25 13.65
C VAL A 217 5.56 14.92 12.23
N SER A 218 4.66 13.96 12.10
CA SER A 218 3.99 13.65 10.83
C SER A 218 2.85 14.64 10.61
N ALA A 219 2.81 15.26 9.43
CA ALA A 219 1.73 16.10 8.96
C ALA A 219 1.17 15.54 7.64
N LEU A 220 -0.05 15.92 7.28
CA LEU A 220 -0.70 15.47 6.05
C LEU A 220 -0.84 16.64 5.09
N LEU A 221 -0.21 16.52 3.92
CA LEU A 221 -0.41 17.44 2.81
C LEU A 221 -1.44 16.82 1.87
N THR A 222 -2.41 17.63 1.46
CA THR A 222 -3.43 17.23 0.48
C THR A 222 -3.30 18.11 -0.75
N LEU A 223 -3.23 17.50 -1.92
CA LEU A 223 -3.17 18.21 -3.20
C LEU A 223 -4.36 17.80 -4.07
N THR A 224 -4.98 18.77 -4.73
CA THR A 224 -6.02 18.50 -5.72
C THR A 224 -5.39 18.39 -7.10
N GLN A 225 -5.74 17.34 -7.83
CA GLN A 225 -5.27 17.09 -9.18
C GLN A 225 -6.45 16.90 -10.13
N ALA A 226 -6.26 17.37 -11.37
CA ALA A 226 -7.18 17.06 -12.45
C ALA A 226 -7.05 15.56 -12.79
N ILE A 227 -8.19 14.93 -13.05
CA ILE A 227 -8.25 13.54 -13.48
C ILE A 227 -9.07 13.41 -14.76
N SER A 228 -8.60 12.60 -15.69
CA SER A 228 -9.23 12.41 -17.01
C SER A 228 -9.41 10.94 -17.32
N ARG A 229 -10.53 10.59 -17.95
CA ARG A 229 -10.80 9.21 -18.37
C ARG A 229 -9.93 8.87 -19.58
N VAL A 230 -9.22 7.74 -19.52
CA VAL A 230 -8.42 7.21 -20.64
C VAL A 230 -9.19 6.11 -21.36
N GLU A 231 -9.82 5.22 -20.60
CA GLU A 231 -10.67 4.13 -21.10
C GLU A 231 -11.72 3.76 -20.03
N ALA A 232 -12.53 2.72 -20.27
CA ALA A 232 -13.53 2.28 -19.31
C ALA A 232 -12.88 1.93 -17.96
N ALA A 233 -13.45 2.43 -16.85
CA ALA A 233 -12.93 2.29 -15.49
C ALA A 233 -11.49 2.80 -15.24
N HIS A 234 -10.81 3.42 -16.21
CA HIS A 234 -9.40 3.79 -16.11
C HIS A 234 -9.22 5.29 -16.31
N TYR A 235 -8.54 5.90 -15.36
CA TYR A 235 -8.36 7.34 -15.27
C TYR A 235 -6.88 7.67 -15.12
N ARG A 236 -6.48 8.81 -15.68
CA ARG A 236 -5.12 9.35 -15.56
C ARG A 236 -5.16 10.64 -14.76
N LEU A 237 -4.32 10.69 -13.73
CA LEU A 237 -4.00 11.87 -12.94
C LEU A 237 -3.09 12.79 -13.77
N GLY A 238 -3.27 14.10 -13.66
CA GLY A 238 -2.41 15.07 -14.37
C GLY A 238 -0.93 14.94 -13.97
N TYR A 239 -0.68 14.70 -12.69
CA TYR A 239 0.64 14.42 -12.12
C TYR A 239 0.42 13.71 -10.78
N LEU A 240 1.21 12.69 -10.48
CA LEU A 240 1.21 12.03 -9.18
C LEU A 240 2.51 12.36 -8.44
N GLU A 241 2.38 12.96 -7.26
CA GLU A 241 3.55 13.28 -6.44
C GLU A 241 4.30 12.00 -6.01
N PRO A 242 5.64 11.97 -6.05
CA PRO A 242 6.42 10.79 -5.64
C PRO A 242 6.20 10.34 -4.19
N GLY A 243 5.69 11.22 -3.33
CA GLY A 243 5.36 10.94 -1.93
C GLY A 243 3.88 10.66 -1.67
N ALA A 244 3.04 10.59 -2.71
CA ALA A 244 1.63 10.29 -2.55
C ALA A 244 1.42 8.83 -2.12
N GLU A 245 0.74 8.66 -0.99
CA GLU A 245 0.46 7.34 -0.41
C GLU A 245 -1.00 6.91 -0.61
N ALA A 246 -1.88 7.84 -0.98
CA ALA A 246 -3.23 7.52 -1.38
C ALA A 246 -3.79 8.56 -2.35
N VAL A 247 -4.71 8.11 -3.20
CA VAL A 247 -5.52 8.96 -4.06
C VAL A 247 -6.99 8.74 -3.73
N LEU A 248 -7.74 9.84 -3.58
CA LEU A 248 -9.19 9.83 -3.42
C LEU A 248 -9.85 10.42 -4.67
N ALA A 249 -10.99 9.88 -5.08
CA ALA A 249 -11.80 10.45 -6.17
C ALA A 249 -13.28 10.20 -5.89
N VAL A 250 -14.16 10.98 -6.50
CA VAL A 250 -15.61 10.81 -6.31
C VAL A 250 -16.27 10.52 -7.64
N SER A 251 -17.30 9.68 -7.60
CA SER A 251 -18.16 9.48 -8.77
C SER A 251 -18.84 10.78 -9.19
N MET A 252 -19.13 10.93 -10.47
CA MET A 252 -19.75 12.14 -11.04
C MET A 252 -21.11 12.47 -10.41
N ASP A 253 -21.85 11.44 -9.98
CA ASP A 253 -23.14 11.55 -9.29
C ASP A 253 -23.01 11.77 -7.77
N GLY A 254 -21.78 11.81 -7.23
CA GLY A 254 -21.51 11.94 -5.80
C GLY A 254 -21.91 10.72 -4.96
N SER A 255 -22.32 9.61 -5.58
CA SER A 255 -22.84 8.44 -4.88
C SER A 255 -21.76 7.57 -4.23
N LYS A 256 -20.52 7.61 -4.75
CA LYS A 256 -19.39 6.82 -4.22
C LYS A 256 -18.12 7.63 -4.06
N LEU A 257 -17.39 7.31 -2.99
CA LEU A 257 -16.06 7.81 -2.71
C LEU A 257 -15.04 6.71 -2.98
N PHE A 258 -14.19 6.90 -3.98
CA PHE A 258 -13.11 5.99 -4.29
C PHE A 258 -11.86 6.33 -3.49
N TYR A 259 -11.18 5.30 -3.00
CA TYR A 259 -9.86 5.42 -2.38
C TYR A 259 -8.91 4.39 -2.96
N ALA A 260 -7.68 4.82 -3.25
CA ALA A 260 -6.63 3.96 -3.77
C ALA A 260 -5.33 4.17 -2.96
N PRO A 261 -5.05 3.30 -1.97
CA PRO A 261 -3.76 3.31 -1.29
C PRO A 261 -2.66 2.89 -2.25
N ARG A 262 -1.45 3.42 -2.06
CA ARG A 262 -0.30 3.18 -2.95
C ARG A 262 0.20 1.74 -2.87
N VAL A 263 0.36 1.20 -1.66
CA VAL A 263 0.89 -0.15 -1.39
C VAL A 263 0.11 -0.79 -0.24
N GLU A 264 -0.08 -2.10 -0.33
CA GLU A 264 -0.69 -2.88 0.74
C GLU A 264 0.10 -4.13 1.09
N GLU A 265 -0.31 -4.75 2.20
CA GLU A 265 0.11 -6.10 2.52
C GLU A 265 -0.34 -7.05 1.40
N LEU A 266 0.54 -7.98 1.05
CA LEU A 266 0.26 -8.92 -0.03
C LEU A 266 0.85 -10.28 0.28
N THR A 267 0.18 -11.31 -0.24
CA THR A 267 0.71 -12.66 -0.34
C THR A 267 0.76 -13.04 -1.82
N TYR A 268 1.93 -13.47 -2.28
CA TYR A 268 2.20 -13.81 -3.68
C TYR A 268 2.92 -15.16 -3.74
N SER A 269 2.28 -16.17 -4.31
CA SER A 269 2.67 -17.57 -4.10
C SER A 269 2.52 -18.41 -5.36
N THR A 270 3.46 -19.33 -5.59
CA THR A 270 3.34 -20.37 -6.62
C THR A 270 2.44 -21.54 -6.19
N MET A 271 1.99 -21.55 -4.94
CA MET A 271 1.00 -22.50 -4.42
C MET A 271 -0.31 -21.78 -4.13
N GLU A 272 -1.42 -22.45 -4.44
CA GLU A 272 -2.75 -22.04 -3.99
C GLU A 272 -2.93 -22.34 -2.49
N GLY A 273 -3.58 -21.42 -1.78
CA GLY A 273 -3.91 -21.56 -0.35
C GLY A 273 -3.07 -20.70 0.60
N GLU A 274 -3.59 -20.52 1.82
CA GLU A 274 -3.05 -19.58 2.81
C GLU A 274 -1.92 -20.16 3.66
N ASN A 275 -1.73 -21.48 3.69
CA ASN A 275 -0.73 -22.10 4.57
C ASN A 275 0.62 -22.30 3.86
N PRO A 276 1.72 -21.75 4.40
CA PRO A 276 3.04 -22.04 3.87
C PRO A 276 3.34 -23.53 4.03
N ASN A 277 4.06 -24.10 3.06
CA ASN A 277 4.53 -25.48 3.16
C ASN A 277 5.34 -25.64 4.47
N PRO A 278 5.00 -26.60 5.36
CA PRO A 278 5.69 -26.78 6.64
C PRO A 278 7.17 -27.14 6.49
N PHE A 279 7.59 -27.56 5.29
CA PHE A 279 8.98 -27.84 4.95
C PHE A 279 9.65 -26.71 4.14
N SER A 280 9.09 -25.50 4.20
CA SER A 280 9.70 -24.34 3.57
C SER A 280 10.84 -23.74 4.40
N TYR A 281 11.83 -23.21 3.70
CA TYR A 281 12.87 -22.37 4.28
C TYR A 281 12.44 -20.91 4.12
N SER A 282 12.47 -20.12 5.21
CA SER A 282 12.09 -18.71 5.19
C SER A 282 13.29 -17.77 5.35
N LEU A 283 13.20 -16.61 4.69
CA LEU A 283 14.09 -15.47 4.88
C LEU A 283 13.25 -14.21 5.07
N GLU A 284 13.72 -13.32 5.93
CA GLU A 284 13.09 -12.02 6.17
C GLU A 284 14.06 -10.88 5.92
N ARG A 285 13.52 -9.78 5.38
CA ARG A 285 14.22 -8.49 5.22
C ARG A 285 13.26 -7.35 5.50
N SER A 286 13.75 -6.33 6.20
CA SER A 286 13.06 -5.04 6.29
C SER A 286 13.27 -4.28 4.98
N VAL A 287 12.20 -3.73 4.44
CA VAL A 287 12.21 -2.95 3.20
C VAL A 287 11.37 -1.69 3.36
N VAL A 288 11.66 -0.67 2.56
CA VAL A 288 10.87 0.58 2.51
C VAL A 288 10.09 0.62 1.21
N ILE A 289 8.80 0.94 1.30
CA ILE A 289 7.90 1.08 0.14
C ILE A 289 6.94 2.22 0.47
N GLY A 290 6.86 3.24 -0.40
CA GLY A 290 6.01 4.40 -0.11
C GLY A 290 6.28 5.05 1.26
N GLY A 291 7.55 5.23 1.61
CA GLY A 291 7.95 5.78 2.91
C GLY A 291 7.56 4.95 4.16
N SER A 292 6.88 3.82 3.99
CA SER A 292 6.48 2.90 5.05
C SER A 292 7.44 1.72 5.14
N ILE A 293 7.63 1.20 6.35
CA ILE A 293 8.52 0.06 6.59
C ILE A 293 7.69 -1.22 6.57
N TYR A 294 8.15 -2.18 5.79
CA TYR A 294 7.56 -3.51 5.67
C TYR A 294 8.59 -4.58 6.01
N THR A 295 8.09 -5.73 6.44
CA THR A 295 8.83 -6.99 6.46
C THR A 295 8.47 -7.77 5.20
N LEU A 296 9.47 -7.97 4.33
CA LEU A 296 9.40 -8.90 3.21
C LEU A 296 9.87 -10.28 3.67
N ARG A 297 8.98 -11.26 3.62
CA ARG A 297 9.28 -12.65 3.94
C ARG A 297 9.20 -13.51 2.69
N LEU A 298 10.28 -14.22 2.38
CA LEU A 298 10.38 -15.17 1.28
C LEU A 298 10.42 -16.58 1.86
N TYR A 299 9.43 -17.40 1.50
CA TYR A 299 9.44 -18.85 1.74
C TYR A 299 9.82 -19.54 0.44
N ILE A 300 10.70 -20.53 0.52
CA ILE A 300 11.07 -21.41 -0.59
C ILE A 300 10.98 -22.86 -0.15
N TRP A 301 10.37 -23.71 -0.98
CA TRP A 301 10.27 -25.15 -0.76
C TRP A 301 10.61 -25.90 -2.04
N ARG A 302 11.04 -27.16 -1.93
CA ARG A 302 11.20 -28.05 -3.09
C ARG A 302 9.85 -28.54 -3.57
N MET A 303 9.63 -28.60 -4.89
CA MET A 303 8.38 -29.11 -5.46
C MET A 303 8.39 -30.61 -5.75
N THR A 304 9.56 -31.27 -5.69
CA THR A 304 9.71 -32.71 -5.92
C THR A 304 10.78 -33.32 -5.02
N TRP A 305 10.57 -34.58 -4.64
CA TRP A 305 11.55 -35.50 -4.09
C TRP A 305 11.96 -36.50 -5.16
#